data_AF-A0A8T3MN14-F1
#
_entry.id   AF-A0A8T3MN14-F1
#
_cell.length_a   1.000
_cell.length_b   1.000
_cell.length_c   1.000
_cell.angle_alpha   90.00
_cell.angle_beta   90.00
_cell.angle_gamma   90.00
#
_symmetry.space_group_name_H-M   'P 1'
#
loop_
_entity.id
_entity.type
_entity.pdbx_description
1 polymer ?
#
loop_
_entity_poly.entity_id
_entity_poly.type
_entity_poly.pdbx_seq_one_letter_code
_entity_poly.pdbx_strand_id
1 'polypeptide(L)'
;MTDAHVVSSAVELTVDPVTAFTAFTDEMDLWWVRGPINFWSDGGRVVEVRCERGVGGRVMEVLDDAVAGEVFELARITVWEPGARLAWASSVDDVETEIRFDPLDGGTRLTVEHRIPAGGRDKGGTAWGRVVPTWFAAWCAKRDRVPHEQIDIARLSLGISYARPAAAARWLAQAFGFEPMSDLPVGPDPLPEGEHGHPWIELRVGNAVLNVFKLDGERTEGARTHVPWVYVDDLEAHFARAKGGGATIVEEIHPYPGSSVYVTDDPEGNRWIFSQARPTMR
;
A
#
# COMPACT_ATOMS: atom_id res chain seq x y z
N MET A 1 31.21 4.28 17.32
CA MET A 1 30.04 5.19 17.37
C MET A 1 29.67 5.47 15.93
N THR A 2 28.39 5.36 15.59
CA THR A 2 27.90 5.71 14.24
C THR A 2 27.84 7.22 14.08
N ASP A 3 28.25 7.71 12.91
CA ASP A 3 28.13 9.13 12.59
C ASP A 3 26.67 9.53 12.40
N ALA A 4 26.40 10.83 12.56
CA ALA A 4 25.11 11.37 12.18
C ALA A 4 24.88 11.15 10.68
N HIS A 5 23.68 10.74 10.31
CA HIS A 5 23.35 10.51 8.91
C HIS A 5 21.95 10.99 8.60
N VAL A 6 21.76 11.32 7.32
CA VAL A 6 20.51 11.83 6.78
C VAL A 6 20.05 10.88 5.69
N VAL A 7 18.76 10.56 5.70
CA VAL A 7 18.10 9.76 4.67
C VAL A 7 16.94 10.57 4.13
N SER A 8 16.84 10.69 2.80
CA SER A 8 15.79 11.49 2.16
C SER A 8 15.06 10.71 1.08
N SER A 9 13.78 10.99 0.92
CA SER A 9 12.95 10.55 -0.20
C SER A 9 12.16 11.74 -0.75
N ALA A 10 11.70 11.65 -2.00
CA ALA A 10 10.85 12.66 -2.60
C ALA A 10 9.87 12.04 -3.59
N VAL A 11 8.70 12.69 -3.73
CA VAL A 11 7.68 12.34 -4.71
C VAL A 11 7.03 13.60 -5.28
N GLU A 12 6.60 13.54 -6.53
CA GLU A 12 5.85 14.61 -7.19
C GLU A 12 4.37 14.28 -7.18
N LEU A 13 3.56 15.25 -6.78
CA LEU A 13 2.13 15.16 -6.61
C LEU A 13 1.45 16.13 -7.57
N THR A 14 0.29 15.75 -8.10
CA THR A 14 -0.53 16.58 -9.00
C THR A 14 -1.45 17.56 -8.27
N VAL A 15 -1.31 17.69 -6.95
CA VAL A 15 -2.09 18.61 -6.11
C VAL A 15 -1.20 19.75 -5.64
N ASP A 16 -1.79 20.92 -5.38
CA ASP A 16 -1.05 22.09 -4.88
C ASP A 16 -0.54 21.87 -3.44
N PRO A 17 0.45 22.66 -2.97
CA PRO A 17 1.11 22.41 -1.69
C PRO A 17 0.17 22.45 -0.49
N VAL A 18 -0.85 23.33 -0.48
CA VAL A 18 -1.79 23.44 0.63
C VAL A 18 -2.68 22.20 0.68
N THR A 19 -3.19 21.77 -0.48
CA THR A 19 -3.97 20.53 -0.58
C THR A 19 -3.13 19.30 -0.17
N ALA A 20 -1.87 19.21 -0.61
CA ALA A 20 -0.96 18.14 -0.21
C ALA A 20 -0.72 18.13 1.30
N PHE A 21 -0.48 19.29 1.92
CA PHE A 21 -0.29 19.39 3.37
C PHE A 21 -1.55 18.96 4.14
N THR A 22 -2.72 19.43 3.72
CA THR A 22 -4.00 19.06 4.33
C THR A 22 -4.26 17.56 4.20
N ALA A 23 -4.08 16.97 3.01
CA ALA A 23 -4.24 15.53 2.83
C ALA A 23 -3.20 14.74 3.65
N PHE A 24 -1.96 15.19 3.72
CA PHE A 24 -0.93 14.50 4.50
C PHE A 24 -1.30 14.41 5.98
N THR A 25 -1.88 15.49 6.52
CA THR A 25 -2.16 15.64 7.96
C THR A 25 -3.57 15.20 8.34
N ASP A 26 -4.59 15.84 7.78
CA ASP A 26 -5.99 15.62 8.14
C ASP A 26 -6.55 14.30 7.58
N GLU A 27 -5.99 13.81 6.47
CA GLU A 27 -6.40 12.57 5.81
C GLU A 27 -5.42 11.42 6.12
N MET A 28 -4.64 11.52 7.21
CA MET A 28 -3.57 10.57 7.55
C MET A 28 -4.02 9.12 7.58
N ASP A 29 -5.16 8.83 8.24
CA ASP A 29 -5.71 7.48 8.28
C ASP A 29 -6.10 6.98 6.88
N LEU A 30 -6.62 7.85 6.00
CA LEU A 30 -7.12 7.48 4.66
C LEU A 30 -6.00 7.04 3.71
N TRP A 31 -4.80 7.63 3.84
CA TRP A 31 -3.67 7.23 3.01
C TRP A 31 -2.77 6.20 3.68
N TRP A 32 -2.89 6.01 5.01
CA TRP A 32 -2.16 4.95 5.70
C TRP A 32 -2.65 3.58 5.26
N VAL A 33 -1.73 2.72 4.82
CA VAL A 33 -2.08 1.37 4.39
C VAL A 33 -2.34 0.50 5.61
N ARG A 34 -3.62 0.24 5.89
CA ARG A 34 -4.04 -0.57 7.06
C ARG A 34 -3.95 -2.06 6.82
N GLY A 35 -3.71 -2.77 7.92
CA GLY A 35 -3.50 -4.22 8.03
C GLY A 35 -2.81 -4.49 9.37
N PRO A 36 -2.69 -5.74 9.83
CA PRO A 36 -2.20 -6.02 11.19
C PRO A 36 -0.71 -5.70 11.41
N ILE A 37 0.05 -5.40 10.36
CA ILE A 37 1.53 -5.34 10.39
C ILE A 37 2.14 -3.96 10.11
N ASN A 38 1.33 -2.96 9.72
CA ASN A 38 1.82 -1.62 9.38
C ASN A 38 1.67 -0.63 10.53
N PHE A 39 1.95 -1.09 11.75
CA PHE A 39 1.79 -0.34 13.00
C PHE A 39 2.96 -0.61 13.95
N TRP A 40 3.29 0.36 14.81
CA TRP A 40 4.31 0.23 15.86
C TRP A 40 3.78 -0.38 17.14
N SER A 41 2.50 -0.14 17.46
CA SER A 41 1.81 -0.76 18.59
C SER A 41 1.24 -2.14 18.21
N ASP A 42 0.28 -2.64 18.99
CA ASP A 42 -0.49 -3.82 18.61
C ASP A 42 -1.47 -3.45 17.48
N GLY A 43 -1.05 -3.70 16.24
CA GLY A 43 -1.83 -3.42 15.03
C GLY A 43 -3.22 -4.06 15.01
N GLY A 44 -3.46 -5.14 15.78
CA GLY A 44 -4.78 -5.74 15.93
C GLY A 44 -5.78 -4.88 16.69
N ARG A 45 -5.29 -3.87 17.42
CA ARG A 45 -6.09 -2.93 18.23
C ARG A 45 -6.20 -1.54 17.62
N VAL A 46 -5.44 -1.22 16.57
CA VAL A 46 -5.42 0.12 16.00
C VAL A 46 -6.71 0.41 15.21
N VAL A 47 -7.39 1.48 15.59
CA VAL A 47 -8.62 1.95 14.94
C VAL A 47 -8.40 3.16 14.04
N GLU A 48 -7.31 3.91 14.20
CA GLU A 48 -7.00 5.10 13.40
C GLU A 48 -5.51 5.49 13.53
N VAL A 49 -4.90 5.98 12.44
CA VAL A 49 -3.66 6.78 12.48
C VAL A 49 -4.01 8.26 12.43
N ARG A 50 -3.62 9.00 13.46
CA ARG A 50 -4.04 10.40 13.65
C ARG A 50 -2.86 11.35 13.73
N CYS A 51 -3.02 12.51 13.08
CA CYS A 51 -2.16 13.67 13.23
C CYS A 51 -2.94 14.82 13.87
N GLU A 52 -2.54 15.25 15.07
CA GLU A 52 -3.07 16.48 15.68
C GLU A 52 -2.43 17.71 15.04
N ARG A 53 -3.22 18.77 14.89
CA ARG A 53 -2.75 20.00 14.25
C ARG A 53 -1.85 20.83 15.15
N GLY A 54 -0.87 21.49 14.54
CA GLY A 54 -0.05 22.53 15.17
C GLY A 54 1.20 22.02 15.90
N VAL A 55 2.09 22.95 16.25
CA VAL A 55 3.29 22.65 17.05
C VAL A 55 2.87 22.11 18.42
N GLY A 56 3.51 21.02 18.84
CA GLY A 56 3.18 20.27 20.05
C GLY A 56 2.12 19.18 19.85
N GLY A 57 1.41 19.18 18.71
CA GLY A 57 0.51 18.10 18.31
C GLY A 57 1.25 16.77 18.13
N ARG A 58 0.51 15.67 18.22
CA ARG A 58 1.03 14.30 18.14
C ARG A 58 0.69 13.63 16.83
N VAL A 59 1.59 12.77 16.36
CA VAL A 59 1.28 11.71 15.41
C VAL A 59 1.15 10.42 16.23
N MET A 60 0.06 9.66 16.06
CA MET A 60 -0.25 8.54 16.95
C MET A 60 -1.13 7.48 16.30
N GLU A 61 -1.09 6.28 16.89
CA GLU A 61 -2.04 5.21 16.64
C GLU A 61 -3.09 5.22 17.75
N VAL A 62 -4.36 5.36 17.38
CA VAL A 62 -5.50 5.31 18.29
C VAL A 62 -5.92 3.85 18.43
N LEU A 63 -6.06 3.36 19.67
CA LEU A 63 -6.42 1.97 19.95
C LEU A 63 -7.92 1.84 20.28
N ASP A 64 -8.42 0.61 20.19
CA ASP A 64 -9.82 0.22 20.33
C ASP A 64 -10.44 0.38 21.74
N ASP A 65 -9.74 0.99 22.70
CA ASP A 65 -10.26 1.31 24.03
C ASP A 65 -10.65 2.80 24.15
N ALA A 66 -11.88 3.09 23.74
CA ALA A 66 -12.46 4.43 23.82
C ALA A 66 -12.68 4.95 25.25
N VAL A 67 -12.65 4.07 26.28
CA VAL A 67 -12.83 4.46 27.68
C VAL A 67 -11.50 4.85 28.31
N ALA A 68 -10.42 4.14 27.97
CA ALA A 68 -9.07 4.47 28.41
C ALA A 68 -8.43 5.61 27.61
N GLY A 69 -8.90 5.88 26.38
CA GLY A 69 -8.28 6.85 25.48
C GLY A 69 -6.84 6.47 25.14
N GLU A 70 -6.57 5.16 25.06
CA GLU A 70 -5.22 4.64 24.84
C GLU A 70 -4.75 5.01 23.44
N VAL A 71 -3.63 5.74 23.40
CA VAL A 71 -2.95 6.10 22.16
C VAL A 71 -1.50 5.69 22.27
N PHE A 72 -0.94 5.25 21.16
CA PHE A 72 0.50 5.06 21.02
C PHE A 72 1.08 6.27 20.29
N GLU A 73 1.79 7.14 21.02
CA GLU A 73 2.41 8.33 20.44
C GLU A 73 3.65 7.94 19.62
N LEU A 74 3.62 8.23 18.32
CA LEU A 74 4.72 8.00 17.39
C LEU A 74 5.70 9.18 17.36
N ALA A 75 5.18 10.41 17.39
CA ALA A 75 5.99 11.61 17.28
C ALA A 75 5.29 12.86 17.82
N ARG A 76 6.08 13.91 18.07
CA ARG A 76 5.60 15.24 18.46
C ARG A 76 6.04 16.29 17.45
N ILE A 77 5.07 17.05 16.94
CA ILE A 77 5.26 18.09 15.93
C ILE A 77 6.08 19.25 16.50
N THR A 78 7.16 19.59 15.80
CA THR A 78 8.08 20.69 16.11
C THR A 78 7.92 21.87 15.14
N VAL A 79 7.42 21.64 13.93
CA VAL A 79 7.13 22.68 12.91
C VAL A 79 5.78 22.41 12.26
N TRP A 80 4.98 23.47 12.11
CA TRP A 80 3.68 23.42 11.44
C TRP A 80 3.48 24.68 10.58
N GLU A 81 3.80 24.56 9.30
CA GLU A 81 3.69 25.62 8.30
C GLU A 81 2.84 25.08 7.14
N PRO A 82 1.51 25.31 7.15
CA PRO A 82 0.60 24.76 6.15
C PRO A 82 1.04 25.04 4.72
N GLY A 83 1.15 23.99 3.92
CA GLY A 83 1.57 24.05 2.52
C GLY A 83 3.06 24.30 2.29
N ALA A 84 3.89 24.33 3.33
CA ALA A 84 5.33 24.57 3.19
C ALA A 84 6.18 23.53 3.93
N ARG A 85 5.92 23.32 5.23
CA ARG A 85 6.80 22.52 6.09
C ARG A 85 6.06 21.89 7.27
N LEU A 86 6.37 20.64 7.53
CA LEU A 86 5.94 19.89 8.71
C LEU A 86 7.17 19.18 9.27
N ALA A 87 7.41 19.24 10.58
CA ALA A 87 8.49 18.49 11.19
C ALA A 87 8.08 17.93 12.54
N TRP A 88 8.70 16.83 12.95
CA TRP A 88 8.48 16.22 14.26
C TRP A 88 9.72 15.51 14.77
N ALA A 89 9.79 15.39 16.09
CA ALA A 89 10.71 14.47 16.76
C ALA A 89 9.97 13.16 17.06
N SER A 90 10.60 12.03 16.74
CA SER A 90 10.09 10.71 17.08
C SER A 90 9.99 10.53 18.61
N SER A 91 8.92 9.89 19.05
CA SER A 91 8.71 9.48 20.45
C SER A 91 9.16 8.03 20.71
N VAL A 92 9.47 7.27 19.65
CA VAL A 92 9.84 5.84 19.73
C VAL A 92 11.33 5.58 19.58
N ASP A 93 12.06 6.52 18.98
CA ASP A 93 13.48 6.45 18.69
C ASP A 93 14.12 7.85 18.54
N ASP A 94 15.36 7.92 18.05
CA ASP A 94 16.13 9.17 18.00
C ASP A 94 16.00 9.90 16.64
N VAL A 95 15.03 9.53 15.80
CA VAL A 95 14.85 10.10 14.45
C VAL A 95 14.11 11.44 14.51
N GLU A 96 14.67 12.47 13.88
CA GLU A 96 13.98 13.71 13.56
C GLU A 96 13.50 13.64 12.10
N THR A 97 12.25 14.03 11.84
CA THR A 97 11.68 14.03 10.48
C THR A 97 11.25 15.42 10.08
N GLU A 98 11.61 15.81 8.86
CA GLU A 98 11.13 17.03 8.20
C GLU A 98 10.48 16.68 6.86
N ILE A 99 9.36 17.30 6.59
CA ILE A 99 8.59 17.17 5.35
C ILE A 99 8.44 18.56 4.75
N ARG A 100 8.84 18.70 3.49
CA ARG A 100 8.74 19.96 2.75
C ARG A 100 7.80 19.78 1.56
N PHE A 101 6.97 20.79 1.33
CA PHE A 101 5.98 20.85 0.25
C PHE A 101 6.37 21.96 -0.71
N ASP A 102 7.28 21.67 -1.64
CA ASP A 102 7.76 22.68 -2.58
C ASP A 102 6.81 22.80 -3.79
N PRO A 103 6.38 24.01 -4.19
CA PRO A 103 5.54 24.18 -5.37
C PRO A 103 6.25 23.74 -6.65
N LEU A 104 5.51 23.04 -7.51
CA LEU A 104 5.88 22.74 -8.90
C LEU A 104 4.85 23.36 -9.85
N ASP A 105 5.20 23.49 -11.14
CA ASP A 105 4.20 23.85 -12.15
C ASP A 105 3.17 22.72 -12.26
N GLY A 106 1.93 23.01 -11.84
CA GLY A 106 0.84 22.05 -11.80
C GLY A 106 0.85 21.04 -10.63
N GLY A 107 1.64 21.26 -9.58
CA GLY A 107 1.69 20.30 -8.46
C GLY A 107 2.61 20.66 -7.29
N THR A 108 3.07 19.64 -6.58
CA THR A 108 3.93 19.75 -5.39
C THR A 108 5.03 18.70 -5.42
N ARG A 109 6.27 19.09 -5.11
CA ARG A 109 7.32 18.15 -4.73
C ARG A 109 7.30 17.98 -3.22
N LEU A 110 6.90 16.82 -2.75
CA LEU A 110 6.98 16.46 -1.34
C LEU A 110 8.33 15.80 -1.09
N THR A 111 9.12 16.35 -0.16
CA THR A 111 10.40 15.75 0.28
C THR A 111 10.28 15.34 1.74
N VAL A 112 10.63 14.11 2.08
CA VAL A 112 10.75 13.62 3.46
C VAL A 112 12.23 13.42 3.77
N GLU A 113 12.74 14.14 4.77
CA GLU A 113 14.10 14.02 5.27
C GLU A 113 14.08 13.48 6.71
N HIS A 114 14.92 12.49 6.97
CA HIS A 114 15.17 11.95 8.29
C HIS A 114 16.59 12.27 8.72
N ARG A 115 16.74 12.77 9.93
CA ARG A 115 18.03 13.00 10.57
C ARG A 115 18.17 12.09 11.77
N ILE A 116 19.23 11.29 11.76
CA ILE A 116 19.61 10.44 12.88
C ILE A 116 20.89 11.02 13.48
N PRO A 117 20.88 11.46 14.76
CA PRO A 117 22.05 12.02 15.40
C PRO A 117 23.15 10.97 15.57
N ALA A 118 24.39 11.41 15.79
CA ALA A 118 25.52 10.51 16.02
C ALA A 118 25.25 9.63 17.26
N GLY A 119 25.36 8.31 17.10
CA GLY A 119 25.00 7.34 18.13
C GLY A 119 23.49 7.17 18.40
N GLY A 120 22.63 7.84 17.64
CA GLY A 120 21.18 7.67 17.67
C GLY A 120 20.74 6.33 17.12
N ARG A 121 19.54 5.91 17.51
CA ARG A 121 18.90 4.67 17.06
C ARG A 121 17.70 5.00 16.19
N ASP A 122 17.52 4.19 15.16
CA ASP A 122 16.31 4.12 14.34
C ASP A 122 15.63 2.79 14.66
N LYS A 123 14.40 2.84 15.17
CA LYS A 123 13.54 1.68 15.44
C LYS A 123 12.32 1.68 14.52
N GLY A 124 12.46 2.30 13.37
CA GLY A 124 11.40 2.46 12.38
C GLY A 124 11.09 3.92 12.07
N GLY A 125 11.63 4.92 12.77
CA GLY A 125 11.37 6.33 12.50
C GLY A 125 11.67 6.77 11.07
N THR A 126 12.53 6.08 10.33
CA THR A 126 12.75 6.34 8.88
C THR A 126 11.73 5.68 7.94
N ALA A 127 10.77 4.92 8.46
CA ALA A 127 9.75 4.25 7.66
C ALA A 127 8.87 5.23 6.87
N TRP A 128 8.66 6.45 7.37
CA TRP A 128 7.94 7.52 6.67
C TRP A 128 8.54 7.80 5.28
N GLY A 129 9.86 7.82 5.14
CA GLY A 129 10.53 8.02 3.85
C GLY A 129 10.34 6.84 2.87
N ARG A 130 9.89 5.68 3.34
CA ARG A 130 9.50 4.55 2.49
C ARG A 130 8.03 4.58 2.12
N VAL A 131 7.15 4.90 3.07
CA VAL A 131 5.71 4.80 2.86
C VAL A 131 5.11 6.03 2.19
N VAL A 132 5.65 7.23 2.43
CA VAL A 132 5.08 8.47 1.87
C VAL A 132 5.18 8.52 0.34
N PRO A 133 6.31 8.21 -0.31
CA PRO A 133 6.38 8.23 -1.77
C PRO A 133 5.40 7.27 -2.45
N THR A 134 5.08 6.14 -1.81
CA THR A 134 4.22 5.11 -2.39
C THR A 134 2.75 5.31 -2.00
N TRP A 135 2.45 5.36 -0.70
CA TRP A 135 1.07 5.33 -0.18
C TRP A 135 0.39 6.69 -0.29
N PHE A 136 1.06 7.75 0.16
CA PHE A 136 0.49 9.09 0.13
C PHE A 136 0.31 9.60 -1.31
N ALA A 137 1.28 9.32 -2.20
CA ALA A 137 1.15 9.67 -3.61
C ALA A 137 -0.01 8.91 -4.29
N ALA A 138 -0.17 7.61 -4.00
CA ALA A 138 -1.29 6.82 -4.50
C ALA A 138 -2.65 7.37 -4.03
N TRP A 139 -2.75 7.82 -2.78
CA TRP A 139 -3.93 8.50 -2.27
C TRP A 139 -4.19 9.82 -3.02
N CYS A 140 -3.20 10.70 -3.13
CA CYS A 140 -3.35 11.97 -3.85
C CYS A 140 -3.82 11.79 -5.29
N ALA A 141 -3.36 10.74 -5.98
CA ALA A 141 -3.76 10.44 -7.36
C ALA A 141 -5.23 10.03 -7.52
N LYS A 142 -5.91 9.64 -6.44
CA LYS A 142 -7.32 9.20 -6.47
C LYS A 142 -8.27 9.96 -5.54
N ARG A 143 -7.77 10.79 -4.63
CA ARG A 143 -8.54 11.42 -3.53
C ARG A 143 -9.82 12.15 -3.97
N ASP A 144 -9.81 12.80 -5.13
CA ASP A 144 -10.95 13.62 -5.58
C ASP A 144 -12.07 12.82 -6.26
N ARG A 145 -11.83 11.52 -6.52
CA ARG A 145 -12.76 10.63 -7.22
C ARG A 145 -13.19 9.41 -6.41
N VAL A 146 -12.64 9.24 -5.21
CA VAL A 146 -12.99 8.13 -4.30
C VAL A 146 -13.66 8.67 -3.03
N PRO A 147 -14.54 7.88 -2.39
CA PRO A 147 -15.03 8.22 -1.06
C PRO A 147 -13.88 8.38 -0.05
N HIS A 148 -14.01 9.33 0.87
CA HIS A 148 -13.06 9.55 1.97
C HIS A 148 -13.41 8.64 3.14
N GLU A 149 -13.40 7.33 2.87
CA GLU A 149 -13.72 6.28 3.82
C GLU A 149 -12.55 5.31 3.87
N GLN A 150 -12.13 4.95 5.09
CA GLN A 150 -11.06 3.99 5.26
C GLN A 150 -11.56 2.57 5.06
N ILE A 151 -10.85 1.80 4.23
CA ILE A 151 -11.21 0.43 3.91
C ILE A 151 -10.21 -0.52 4.57
N ASP A 152 -10.66 -1.19 5.63
CA ASP A 152 -9.89 -2.27 6.25
C ASP A 152 -9.86 -3.52 5.36
N ILE A 153 -8.77 -4.27 5.47
CA ILE A 153 -8.64 -5.53 4.75
C ILE A 153 -9.65 -6.58 5.24
N ALA A 154 -10.12 -7.41 4.32
CA ALA A 154 -11.00 -8.53 4.64
C ALA A 154 -10.30 -9.56 5.55
N ARG A 155 -11.09 -10.28 6.36
CA ARG A 155 -10.59 -11.34 7.26
C ARG A 155 -10.02 -12.55 6.52
N LEU A 156 -10.29 -12.69 5.23
CA LEU A 156 -9.77 -13.75 4.38
C LEU A 156 -8.79 -13.13 3.38
N SER A 157 -7.56 -13.63 3.36
CA SER A 157 -6.58 -13.39 2.31
C SER A 157 -6.32 -14.68 1.53
N LEU A 158 -5.83 -14.55 0.31
CA LEU A 158 -5.48 -15.69 -0.54
C LEU A 158 -3.98 -15.72 -0.79
N GLY A 159 -3.37 -16.89 -0.55
CA GLY A 159 -2.00 -17.18 -0.99
C GLY A 159 -1.99 -17.76 -2.40
N ILE A 160 -1.15 -17.20 -3.27
CA ILE A 160 -0.91 -17.67 -4.63
C ILE A 160 0.58 -17.90 -4.84
N SER A 161 0.97 -19.06 -5.37
CA SER A 161 2.37 -19.48 -5.48
C SER A 161 2.80 -19.56 -6.93
N TYR A 162 3.98 -19.01 -7.24
CA TYR A 162 4.54 -18.94 -8.59
C TYR A 162 5.98 -19.41 -8.62
N ALA A 163 6.40 -20.03 -9.73
CA ALA A 163 7.81 -20.32 -9.96
C ALA A 163 8.64 -19.03 -10.07
N ARG A 164 8.04 -17.97 -10.63
CA ARG A 164 8.64 -16.62 -10.75
C ARG A 164 7.78 -15.56 -10.06
N PRO A 165 7.79 -15.46 -8.72
CA PRO A 165 6.88 -14.61 -7.96
C PRO A 165 7.00 -13.11 -8.27
N ALA A 166 8.21 -12.57 -8.49
CA ALA A 166 8.36 -11.15 -8.80
C ALA A 166 7.85 -10.83 -10.22
N ALA A 167 8.15 -11.69 -11.20
CA ALA A 167 7.60 -11.57 -12.55
C ALA A 167 6.07 -11.69 -12.56
N ALA A 168 5.51 -12.64 -11.79
CA ALA A 168 4.08 -12.82 -11.66
C ALA A 168 3.41 -11.60 -11.02
N ALA A 169 3.94 -11.07 -9.91
CA ALA A 169 3.38 -9.90 -9.25
C ALA A 169 3.34 -8.66 -10.17
N ARG A 170 4.43 -8.39 -10.90
CA ARG A 170 4.48 -7.31 -11.91
C ARG A 170 3.44 -7.52 -13.01
N TRP A 171 3.30 -8.76 -13.48
CA TRP A 171 2.32 -9.07 -14.50
C TRP A 171 0.88 -8.93 -13.99
N LEU A 172 0.56 -9.40 -12.77
CA LEU A 172 -0.76 -9.28 -12.17
C LEU A 172 -1.16 -7.82 -11.98
N ALA A 173 -0.24 -6.98 -11.50
CA ALA A 173 -0.46 -5.54 -11.39
C ALA A 173 -0.70 -4.89 -12.77
N GLN A 174 0.07 -5.29 -13.79
CA GLN A 174 -0.06 -4.74 -15.13
C GLN A 174 -1.33 -5.22 -15.86
N ALA A 175 -1.55 -6.53 -15.94
CA ALA A 175 -2.62 -7.13 -16.74
C ALA A 175 -3.98 -7.11 -16.04
N PHE A 176 -4.01 -7.35 -14.72
CA PHE A 176 -5.27 -7.37 -13.93
C PHE A 176 -5.47 -6.10 -13.10
N GLY A 177 -4.47 -5.22 -12.99
CA GLY A 177 -4.64 -3.96 -12.25
C GLY A 177 -4.65 -4.13 -10.73
N PHE A 178 -4.13 -5.25 -10.21
CA PHE A 178 -3.99 -5.44 -8.76
C PHE A 178 -2.98 -4.44 -8.17
N GLU A 179 -3.33 -3.85 -7.03
CA GLU A 179 -2.58 -2.73 -6.45
C GLU A 179 -1.42 -3.25 -5.57
N PRO A 180 -0.15 -2.94 -5.86
CA PRO A 180 0.95 -3.31 -4.98
C PRO A 180 1.01 -2.41 -3.74
N MET A 181 1.32 -2.98 -2.57
CA MET A 181 1.43 -2.22 -1.31
C MET A 181 2.83 -1.67 -1.04
N SER A 182 3.80 -2.04 -1.87
CA SER A 182 5.17 -1.56 -1.86
C SER A 182 5.73 -1.61 -3.27
N ASP A 183 6.91 -1.05 -3.48
CA ASP A 183 7.59 -1.18 -4.77
C ASP A 183 7.76 -2.65 -5.13
N LEU A 184 7.29 -3.02 -6.32
CA LEU A 184 7.40 -4.38 -6.78
C LEU A 184 8.89 -4.73 -7.00
N PRO A 185 9.37 -5.87 -6.47
CA PRO A 185 10.76 -6.26 -6.61
C PRO A 185 11.24 -6.23 -8.05
N VAL A 186 12.41 -5.64 -8.27
CA VAL A 186 13.09 -5.62 -9.58
C VAL A 186 14.24 -6.62 -9.53
N GLY A 187 14.40 -7.42 -10.59
CA GLY A 187 15.47 -8.41 -10.69
C GLY A 187 14.98 -9.78 -11.15
N PRO A 188 15.91 -10.74 -11.29
CA PRO A 188 15.59 -12.11 -11.67
C PRO A 188 14.89 -12.85 -10.51
N ASP A 189 13.96 -13.72 -10.87
CA ASP A 189 13.40 -14.70 -9.95
C ASP A 189 14.30 -15.95 -9.86
N PRO A 190 14.27 -16.69 -8.73
CA PRO A 190 13.58 -16.36 -7.49
C PRO A 190 14.27 -15.21 -6.75
N LEU A 191 13.51 -14.49 -5.93
CA LEU A 191 14.09 -13.46 -5.06
C LEU A 191 15.05 -14.10 -4.04
N PRO A 192 16.09 -13.37 -3.59
CA PRO A 192 16.95 -13.85 -2.52
C PRO A 192 16.16 -14.12 -1.24
N GLU A 193 16.52 -15.17 -0.52
CA GLU A 193 16.00 -15.40 0.84
C GLU A 193 16.50 -14.32 1.79
N GLY A 194 15.60 -13.80 2.61
CA GLY A 194 15.91 -12.90 3.72
C GLY A 194 16.01 -13.66 5.04
N GLU A 195 16.21 -12.92 6.13
CA GLU A 195 16.27 -13.44 7.50
C GLU A 195 15.03 -14.28 7.88
N HIS A 196 13.88 -13.97 7.29
CA HIS A 196 12.61 -14.66 7.52
C HIS A 196 12.22 -15.64 6.40
N GLY A 197 13.20 -16.09 5.60
CA GLY A 197 12.98 -16.99 4.47
C GLY A 197 12.67 -16.23 3.18
N HIS A 198 12.00 -16.90 2.24
CA HIS A 198 11.70 -16.29 0.95
C HIS A 198 10.65 -15.18 1.11
N PRO A 199 10.89 -13.97 0.59
CA PRO A 199 9.94 -12.87 0.72
C PRO A 199 8.62 -13.19 0.00
N TRP A 200 7.51 -12.74 0.58
CA TRP A 200 6.22 -12.66 -0.10
C TRP A 200 6.00 -11.26 -0.65
N ILE A 201 5.15 -11.14 -1.66
CA ILE A 201 4.74 -9.85 -2.24
C ILE A 201 3.24 -9.67 -2.00
N GLU A 202 2.85 -8.52 -1.45
CA GLU A 202 1.44 -8.20 -1.19
C GLU A 202 0.84 -7.40 -2.36
N LEU A 203 -0.27 -7.90 -2.90
CA LEU A 203 -1.14 -7.17 -3.83
C LEU A 203 -2.54 -7.02 -3.20
N ARG A 204 -3.25 -5.96 -3.58
CA ARG A 204 -4.65 -5.71 -3.18
C ARG A 204 -5.62 -5.71 -4.34
N VAL A 205 -6.83 -6.14 -4.03
CA VAL A 205 -8.02 -6.05 -4.88
C VAL A 205 -9.17 -5.58 -4.00
N GLY A 206 -9.48 -4.28 -4.03
CA GLY A 206 -10.35 -3.68 -3.03
C GLY A 206 -9.81 -3.92 -1.61
N ASN A 207 -10.65 -4.45 -0.72
CA ASN A 207 -10.25 -4.87 0.62
C ASN A 207 -9.59 -6.26 0.72
N ALA A 208 -9.49 -7.02 -0.37
CA ALA A 208 -8.87 -8.34 -0.33
C ALA A 208 -7.35 -8.26 -0.49
N VAL A 209 -6.65 -9.12 0.24
CA VAL A 209 -5.19 -9.28 0.15
C VAL A 209 -4.85 -10.56 -0.61
N LEU A 210 -3.97 -10.41 -1.61
CA LEU A 210 -3.31 -11.50 -2.33
C LEU A 210 -1.84 -11.54 -1.92
N ASN A 211 -1.43 -12.66 -1.32
CA ASN A 211 -0.04 -12.91 -0.96
C ASN A 211 0.61 -13.77 -2.05
N VAL A 212 1.57 -13.19 -2.76
CA VAL A 212 2.34 -13.89 -3.80
C VAL A 212 3.57 -14.54 -3.16
N PHE A 213 3.62 -15.86 -3.24
CA PHE A 213 4.70 -16.68 -2.71
C PHE A 213 5.52 -17.30 -3.84
N LYS A 214 6.76 -17.68 -3.53
CA LYS A 214 7.49 -18.66 -4.34
C LYS A 214 6.79 -20.01 -4.26
N LEU A 215 6.71 -20.71 -5.38
CA LEU A 215 6.28 -22.10 -5.44
C LEU A 215 7.37 -23.01 -4.86
N ASP A 216 6.98 -23.83 -3.89
CA ASP A 216 7.83 -24.89 -3.38
C ASP A 216 7.76 -26.13 -4.29
N GLY A 217 8.93 -26.60 -4.73
CA GLY A 217 9.05 -27.78 -5.58
C GLY A 217 8.69 -27.54 -7.05
N GLU A 218 8.48 -28.64 -7.77
CA GLU A 218 8.10 -28.60 -9.18
C GLU A 218 6.60 -28.45 -9.34
N ARG A 219 6.22 -27.75 -10.40
CA ARG A 219 4.82 -27.60 -10.75
C ARG A 219 4.24 -28.91 -11.26
N THR A 220 3.17 -29.38 -10.65
CA THR A 220 2.41 -30.52 -11.14
C THR A 220 1.32 -30.06 -12.12
N GLU A 221 1.31 -30.65 -13.31
CA GLU A 221 0.24 -30.40 -14.29
C GLU A 221 -1.09 -31.02 -13.82
N GLY A 222 -2.18 -30.27 -13.92
CA GLY A 222 -3.55 -30.80 -13.81
C GLY A 222 -4.24 -30.72 -12.45
N ALA A 223 -3.51 -30.50 -11.34
CA ALA A 223 -4.13 -30.34 -10.02
C ALA A 223 -4.46 -28.85 -9.74
N ARG A 224 -5.71 -28.45 -9.95
CA ARG A 224 -6.24 -27.15 -9.52
C ARG A 224 -7.20 -27.37 -8.34
N THR A 225 -6.76 -27.07 -7.13
CA THR A 225 -7.60 -27.19 -5.93
C THR A 225 -8.50 -25.98 -5.71
N HIS A 226 -8.10 -24.82 -6.25
CA HIS A 226 -8.78 -23.54 -6.07
C HIS A 226 -8.67 -22.71 -7.36
N VAL A 227 -9.63 -21.80 -7.55
CA VAL A 227 -9.64 -20.80 -8.63
C VAL A 227 -10.09 -19.48 -8.00
N PRO A 228 -9.27 -18.41 -8.03
CA PRO A 228 -9.70 -17.11 -7.54
C PRO A 228 -10.85 -16.60 -8.39
N TRP A 229 -11.90 -16.15 -7.71
CA TRP A 229 -13.04 -15.45 -8.31
C TRP A 229 -13.01 -14.00 -7.87
N VAL A 230 -12.77 -13.11 -8.82
CA VAL A 230 -12.53 -11.69 -8.56
C VAL A 230 -13.67 -10.86 -9.12
N TYR A 231 -14.19 -9.95 -8.31
CA TYR A 231 -15.21 -8.98 -8.75
C TYR A 231 -14.53 -7.67 -9.13
N VAL A 232 -14.91 -7.11 -10.28
CA VAL A 232 -14.34 -5.87 -10.82
C VAL A 232 -15.45 -4.88 -11.17
N ASP A 233 -15.17 -3.59 -11.01
CA ASP A 233 -16.17 -2.53 -11.20
C ASP A 233 -16.61 -2.36 -12.66
N ASP A 234 -15.71 -2.62 -13.61
CA ASP A 234 -16.00 -2.61 -15.05
C ASP A 234 -15.39 -3.86 -15.68
N LEU A 235 -16.25 -4.86 -15.93
CA LEU A 235 -15.83 -6.14 -16.48
C LEU A 235 -15.26 -6.03 -17.90
N GLU A 236 -15.83 -5.16 -18.74
CA GLU A 236 -15.41 -4.99 -20.14
C GLU A 236 -14.04 -4.31 -20.21
N ALA A 237 -13.85 -3.24 -19.43
CA ALA A 237 -12.56 -2.56 -19.34
C ALA A 237 -11.47 -3.48 -18.77
N HIS A 238 -11.79 -4.25 -17.73
CA HIS A 238 -10.86 -5.21 -17.15
C HIS A 238 -10.51 -6.33 -18.13
N PHE A 239 -11.49 -6.87 -18.88
CA PHE A 239 -11.25 -7.86 -19.92
C PHE A 239 -10.33 -7.33 -21.02
N ALA A 240 -10.59 -6.11 -21.52
CA ALA A 240 -9.75 -5.48 -22.53
C ALA A 240 -8.31 -5.27 -22.03
N ARG A 241 -8.14 -4.85 -20.76
CA ARG A 241 -6.84 -4.72 -20.11
C ARG A 241 -6.11 -6.07 -20.01
N ALA A 242 -6.79 -7.11 -19.51
CA ALA A 242 -6.21 -8.43 -19.36
C ALA A 242 -5.75 -9.01 -20.71
N LYS A 243 -6.60 -8.93 -21.74
CA LYS A 243 -6.28 -9.37 -23.10
C LYS A 243 -5.11 -8.59 -23.68
N GLY A 244 -5.08 -7.27 -23.52
CA GLY A 244 -3.96 -6.41 -23.94
C GLY A 244 -2.66 -6.67 -23.16
N GLY A 245 -2.76 -7.09 -21.90
CA GLY A 245 -1.64 -7.49 -21.04
C GLY A 245 -1.09 -8.90 -21.31
N GLY A 246 -1.61 -9.60 -22.32
CA GLY A 246 -1.14 -10.94 -22.71
C GLY A 246 -1.73 -12.09 -21.90
N ALA A 247 -2.84 -11.87 -21.20
CA ALA A 247 -3.54 -12.94 -20.50
C ALA A 247 -4.11 -13.96 -21.50
N THR A 248 -4.06 -15.25 -21.16
CA THR A 248 -4.64 -16.30 -22.01
C THR A 248 -6.13 -16.38 -21.74
N ILE A 249 -6.94 -15.77 -22.59
CA ILE A 249 -8.41 -15.83 -22.48
C ILE A 249 -8.87 -17.26 -22.79
N VAL A 250 -9.44 -17.92 -21.77
CA VAL A 250 -9.98 -19.28 -21.86
C VAL A 250 -11.43 -19.23 -22.31
N GLU A 251 -12.21 -18.32 -21.73
CA GLU A 251 -13.60 -18.06 -22.10
C GLU A 251 -13.78 -16.54 -22.20
N GLU A 252 -14.32 -16.06 -23.33
CA GLU A 252 -14.69 -14.65 -23.47
C GLU A 252 -15.82 -14.27 -22.49
N ILE A 253 -16.13 -12.98 -22.40
CA ILE A 253 -17.23 -12.50 -21.57
C ILE A 253 -18.52 -13.22 -22.00
N HIS A 254 -19.16 -13.91 -21.05
CA HIS A 254 -20.41 -14.61 -21.28
C HIS A 254 -21.35 -14.49 -20.08
N PRO A 255 -22.68 -14.68 -20.30
CA PRO A 255 -23.65 -14.64 -19.23
C PRO A 255 -23.43 -15.76 -18.20
N TYR A 256 -23.54 -15.42 -16.93
CA TYR A 256 -23.55 -16.37 -15.81
C TYR A 256 -24.79 -16.06 -14.94
N PRO A 257 -25.44 -17.04 -14.27
CA PRO A 257 -26.65 -16.76 -13.50
C PRO A 257 -26.50 -15.55 -12.55
N GLY A 258 -27.21 -14.46 -12.87
CA GLY A 258 -27.18 -13.21 -12.09
C GLY A 258 -25.95 -12.30 -12.29
N SER A 259 -25.05 -12.60 -13.25
CA SER A 259 -23.88 -11.78 -13.56
C SER A 259 -23.39 -11.99 -15.01
N SER A 260 -22.21 -11.46 -15.34
CA SER A 260 -21.40 -11.86 -16.50
C SER A 260 -19.99 -12.14 -16.02
N VAL A 261 -19.31 -13.08 -16.67
CA VAL A 261 -17.96 -13.51 -16.30
C VAL A 261 -17.08 -13.72 -17.52
N TYR A 262 -15.77 -13.69 -17.32
CA TYR A 262 -14.82 -14.27 -18.27
C TYR A 262 -13.77 -15.11 -17.52
N VAL A 263 -13.15 -16.05 -18.23
CA VAL A 263 -12.14 -16.96 -17.67
C VAL A 263 -10.83 -16.74 -18.37
N THR A 264 -9.75 -16.64 -17.60
CA THR A 264 -8.40 -16.44 -18.14
C THR A 264 -7.38 -17.24 -17.35
N ASP A 265 -6.30 -17.61 -18.02
CA ASP A 265 -5.10 -18.13 -17.37
C ASP A 265 -4.00 -17.04 -17.37
N ASP A 266 -3.20 -16.99 -16.29
CA ASP A 266 -2.06 -16.08 -16.12
C ASP A 266 -0.78 -16.60 -16.82
N PRO A 267 0.38 -15.92 -16.74
CA PRO A 267 1.61 -16.32 -17.46
C PRO A 267 2.15 -17.68 -17.05
N GLU A 268 1.81 -18.12 -15.85
CA GLU A 268 2.09 -19.45 -15.39
C GLU A 268 0.79 -20.24 -15.40
N GLY A 269 -0.15 -20.07 -16.32
CA GLY A 269 -1.29 -20.98 -16.50
C GLY A 269 -2.26 -21.13 -15.31
N ASN A 270 -2.16 -20.33 -14.24
CA ASN A 270 -3.14 -20.40 -13.14
C ASN A 270 -4.43 -19.72 -13.57
N ARG A 271 -5.57 -20.31 -13.21
CA ARG A 271 -6.88 -19.91 -13.71
C ARG A 271 -7.49 -18.86 -12.81
N TRP A 272 -8.09 -17.86 -13.42
CA TRP A 272 -8.81 -16.76 -12.78
C TRP A 272 -10.19 -16.63 -13.40
N ILE A 273 -11.18 -16.31 -12.58
CA ILE A 273 -12.52 -15.93 -13.03
C ILE A 273 -12.77 -14.49 -12.60
N PHE A 274 -13.18 -13.66 -13.54
CA PHE A 274 -13.55 -12.28 -13.27
C PHE A 274 -15.05 -12.09 -13.51
N SER A 275 -15.71 -11.35 -12.64
CA SER A 275 -17.15 -11.10 -12.67
C SER A 275 -17.45 -9.64 -12.37
N GLN A 276 -18.57 -9.14 -12.87
CA GLN A 276 -19.03 -7.79 -12.58
C GLN A 276 -19.35 -7.64 -11.08
N ALA A 277 -18.74 -6.65 -10.43
CA ALA A 277 -19.05 -6.29 -9.04
C ALA A 277 -20.45 -5.66 -8.94
N ARG A 278 -21.11 -5.86 -7.80
CA ARG A 278 -22.33 -5.12 -7.45
C ARG A 278 -21.95 -3.74 -6.89
N PRO A 279 -22.81 -2.71 -7.02
CA PRO A 279 -22.47 -1.35 -6.58
C PRO A 279 -22.09 -1.18 -5.10
N THR A 280 -22.45 -2.13 -4.24
CA THR A 280 -22.16 -2.14 -2.80
C THR A 280 -20.98 -3.03 -2.40
N MET A 281 -20.32 -3.68 -3.37
CA MET A 281 -19.04 -4.35 -3.12
C MET A 281 -17.94 -3.27 -3.06
N ARG A 282 -17.16 -3.28 -1.98
CA ARG A 282 -16.08 -2.33 -1.67
C ARG A 282 -14.93 -3.12 -1.07
#